data_AF-A0A2I1D191-F1
#
_entry.id   AF-A0A2I1D191-F1
#
_cell.length_a   1.000
_cell.length_b   1.000
_cell.length_c   1.000
_cell.angle_alpha   90.00
_cell.angle_beta   90.00
_cell.angle_gamma   90.00
#
_symmetry.space_group_name_H-M   'P 1'
#
loop_
_entity.id
_entity.type
_entity.pdbx_description
1 polymer ?
#
loop_
_entity_poly.entity_id
_entity_poly.type
_entity_poly.pdbx_seq_one_letter_code
_entity_poly.pdbx_strand_id
1 'polypeptide(L)' 'MKFGHNLSRNVVPEWSSSYIRYKPLKKLIKSAADNVKAGQEPDLAGEISSDSLAG' A
#
# COMPACT_ATOMS: atom_id res chain seq x y z
N MET A 1 -16.25 -4.72 -2.52
CA MET A 1 -15.78 -5.52 -1.36
C MET A 1 -14.76 -4.73 -0.54
N LYS A 2 -14.63 -4.99 0.78
CA LYS A 2 -13.65 -4.31 1.66
C LYS A 2 -12.33 -5.08 1.76
N PHE A 3 -11.59 -5.18 0.65
CA PHE A 3 -10.35 -5.99 0.56
C PHE A 3 -9.36 -5.72 1.69
N GLY A 4 -8.98 -4.46 1.92
CA GLY A 4 -8.00 -4.14 2.97
C GLY A 4 -8.41 -4.52 4.40
N HIS A 5 -9.72 -4.53 4.69
CA HIS A 5 -10.26 -4.97 5.98
C HIS A 5 -10.35 -6.50 6.09
N ASN A 6 -10.52 -7.19 4.96
CA ASN A 6 -10.53 -8.65 4.90
C ASN A 6 -9.10 -9.22 4.89
N LEU A 7 -8.14 -8.52 4.28
CA LEU A 7 -6.76 -8.97 4.15
C LEU A 7 -6.14 -9.25 5.52
N SER A 8 -6.27 -8.34 6.49
CA SER A 8 -5.69 -8.53 7.82
C SER A 8 -6.25 -9.73 8.59
N ARG A 9 -7.44 -10.21 8.23
CA ARG A 9 -8.11 -11.36 8.87
C ARG A 9 -7.87 -12.67 8.15
N ASN A 10 -7.44 -12.60 6.88
CA ASN A 10 -7.25 -13.75 5.99
C ASN A 10 -5.77 -14.01 5.68
N VAL A 11 -4.85 -13.33 6.37
CA VAL A 11 -3.41 -13.59 6.28
C VAL A 11 -3.10 -14.84 7.09
N VAL A 12 -2.41 -15.79 6.44
CA VAL A 12 -1.74 -16.90 7.12
C VAL A 12 -0.52 -16.31 7.85
N PRO A 13 -0.46 -16.37 9.20
CA PRO A 13 0.61 -15.73 9.98
C PRO A 13 2.02 -16.09 9.51
N GLU A 14 2.22 -17.37 9.18
CA GLU A 14 3.48 -17.96 8.73
C GLU A 14 3.96 -17.36 7.39
N TRP A 15 3.06 -16.80 6.58
CA TRP A 15 3.37 -16.19 5.29
C TRP A 15 3.15 -14.67 5.28
N SER A 16 2.90 -14.06 6.44
CA SER A 16 2.53 -12.64 6.55
C SER A 16 3.47 -11.69 5.81
N SER A 17 4.77 -11.97 5.81
CA SER A 17 5.80 -11.21 5.07
C SER A 17 5.73 -11.38 3.54
N SER A 18 5.13 -12.47 3.06
CA SER A 18 4.98 -12.81 1.64
C SER A 18 3.70 -12.23 1.03
N TYR A 19 2.75 -11.75 1.85
CA TYR A 19 1.56 -11.07 1.35
C TYR A 19 1.89 -9.67 0.83
N ILE A 20 1.05 -9.18 -0.08
CA ILE A 20 1.14 -7.82 -0.61
C ILE A 20 1.08 -6.77 0.51
N ARG A 21 1.97 -5.78 0.43
CA ARG A 21 1.95 -4.58 1.29
C ARG A 21 0.83 -3.61 0.89
N TYR A 22 -0.42 -4.02 1.14
CA TYR A 22 -1.60 -3.30 0.68
C TYR A 22 -1.72 -1.87 1.24
N LYS A 23 -1.38 -1.65 2.52
CA LYS A 23 -1.48 -0.33 3.16
C LYS A 23 -0.55 0.70 2.49
N PRO A 24 0.77 0.46 2.35
CA PRO A 24 1.67 1.35 1.59
C PRO A 24 1.21 1.57 0.15
N LEU A 25 0.83 0.50 -0.57
CA LEU A 25 0.37 0.61 -1.95
C LEU A 25 -0.86 1.50 -2.10
N LYS A 26 -1.85 1.34 -1.20
CA LYS A 26 -3.04 2.20 -1.19
C LYS A 26 -2.68 3.67 -0.93
N LYS A 27 -1.69 3.95 -0.06
CA LYS A 27 -1.23 5.30 0.21
C LYS A 27 -0.59 5.93 -1.03
N LEU A 28 0.26 5.18 -1.74
CA LEU A 28 0.90 5.62 -2.98
C LEU A 28 -0.13 5.99 -4.06
N ILE A 29 -1.10 5.09 -4.31
CA ILE A 29 -2.18 5.34 -5.28
C ILE A 29 -3.00 6.57 -4.89
N LYS A 30 -3.31 6.72 -3.59
CA LYS A 30 -4.07 7.89 -3.12
C LYS A 30 -3.29 9.19 -3.34
N SER A 31 -1.99 9.19 -3.04
CA SER A 31 -1.12 10.34 -3.26
C SER A 31 -1.07 10.72 -4.73
N ALA A 32 -0.84 9.76 -5.62
CA ALA A 32 -0.83 9.99 -7.06
C ALA A 32 -2.19 10.53 -7.56
N ALA A 33 -3.30 9.98 -7.07
CA ALA A 33 -4.63 10.46 -7.42
C ALA A 33 -4.90 11.89 -6.91
N ASP A 34 -4.39 12.24 -5.74
CA ASP A 34 -4.54 13.59 -5.17
C ASP A 34 -3.64 14.61 -5.91
N ASN A 35 -2.45 14.24 -6.36
CA ASN A 35 -1.60 15.06 -7.24
C ASN A 35 -2.31 15.37 -8.57
N VAL A 36 -2.88 14.35 -9.22
CA VAL A 36 -3.62 14.54 -10.48
C VAL A 36 -4.80 15.50 -10.28
N LYS A 37 -5.54 15.39 -9.17
CA LYS A 37 -6.63 16.33 -8.86
C LYS A 37 -6.13 17.77 -8.63
N ALA A 38 -4.92 17.92 -8.12
CA ALA A 38 -4.27 19.21 -7.93
C ALA A 38 -3.63 19.77 -9.22
N GLY A 39 -3.73 19.06 -10.35
CA GLY A 39 -3.06 19.44 -11.61
C GLY A 39 -1.55 19.23 -11.60
N GLN A 40 -1.05 18.44 -10.64
CA GLN A 40 0.36 18.09 -10.49
C GLN A 40 0.64 16.74 -11.14
N GLU A 41 1.90 16.51 -11.52
CA GLU A 41 2.33 15.22 -12.06
C GLU A 41 2.29 14.14 -10.95
N PRO A 42 1.68 12.97 -11.20
CA PRO A 42 1.66 11.89 -10.23
C PRO A 42 3.03 11.22 -10.11
N ASP A 43 3.53 11.06 -8.88
CA ASP A 43 4.67 10.19 -8.62
C ASP A 43 4.21 8.73 -8.55
N LEU A 44 4.53 7.97 -9.60
CA LEU A 44 4.27 6.54 -9.70
C LEU A 44 5.49 5.68 -9.35
N ALA A 45 6.66 6.30 -9.22
CA ALA A 45 7.92 5.64 -8.87
C ALA A 45 8.14 5.58 -7.34
N GLY A 46 7.22 6.16 -6.56
CA GLY A 46 7.27 6.23 -5.11
C GLY A 46 7.73 4.92 -4.45
N GLU A 47 8.71 5.08 -3.57
CA GLU A 47 9.44 3.97 -2.96
C GLU A 47 8.53 3.18 -2.00
N ILE A 48 8.28 1.90 -2.30
CA ILE A 48 7.65 0.97 -1.37
C ILE A 48 8.76 0.39 -0.48
N SER A 49 9.51 1.25 0.20
CA SER A 49 10.75 0.85 0.89
C SER A 49 10.46 -0.21 1.95
N SER A 50 11.33 -1.22 1.99
CA SER A 50 11.29 -2.38 2.87
C SER A 50 11.46 -2.04 4.35
N ASP A 51 11.83 -0.81 4.71
CA ASP A 51 12.24 -0.41 6.07
C ASP A 51 11.14 -0.40 7.14
N SER A 52 9.90 -0.75 6.79
CA SER A 52 8.84 -1.05 7.76
C SER A 52 8.96 -2.46 8.39
N LEU A 53 10.14 -3.09 8.32
CA LEU A 53 10.42 -4.50 8.64
C LEU A 53 10.70 -4.81 10.13
N ALA A 54 10.55 -3.85 11.05
CA ALA A 54 10.68 -4.11 12.49
C ALA A 54 9.47 -3.53 13.25
N GLY A 55 8.50 -4.40 13.55
CA GLY A 55 7.31 -4.09 14.35
C GLY A 55 6.36 -5.27 14.40
#